data_AF-A0AAN8HHV8-F1
#
_entry.id   AF-A0AAN8HHV8-F1
#
_cell.length_a   1.000
_cell.length_b   1.000
_cell.length_c   1.000
_cell.angle_alpha   90.00
_cell.angle_beta   90.00
_cell.angle_gamma   90.00
#
_symmetry.space_group_name_H-M   'P 1'
#
loop_
_entity.id
_entity.type
_entity.pdbx_description
1 polymer ?
#
loop_
_entity_poly.entity_id
_entity_poly.type
_entity_poly.pdbx_seq_one_letter_code
_entity_poly.pdbx_strand_id
1 'polypeptide(L)'
;MFSKKPHGDVKKSTQKVLDPKKDVLTRLKHLRIVIENAEPSELKQFFDLNYSHIYYVFFENFVTIEVSLKQKGHKSQREELDSILFIFEKILQLLPERIQSRWQFHSIGLILKKLLHTGNSLKIRREGVRLFLLWMQALQSHAEREQLCMFACLIPGFPAPLCHGTPRTLDTLINPPLSLTETQVTPEEITPLVPPAVR
;
A
#
# COMPACT_ATOMS: atom_id res chain seq x y z
N MET A 1 40.80 -0.46 10.68
CA MET A 1 39.33 -0.29 10.66
C MET A 1 38.78 -1.11 9.51
N PHE A 2 38.03 -2.18 9.79
CA PHE A 2 37.46 -3.03 8.74
C PHE A 2 36.27 -2.34 8.10
N SER A 3 36.45 -1.87 6.88
CA SER A 3 35.33 -1.48 6.01
C SER A 3 34.53 -2.75 5.71
N LYS A 4 33.42 -2.96 6.43
CA LYS A 4 32.49 -4.06 6.14
C LYS A 4 31.92 -3.81 4.75
N LYS A 5 32.19 -4.71 3.82
CA LYS A 5 31.57 -4.69 2.49
C LYS A 5 30.04 -4.76 2.68
N PRO A 6 29.25 -3.83 2.10
CA PRO A 6 27.79 -3.75 2.31
C PRO A 6 27.06 -5.06 1.94
N HIS A 7 27.60 -5.83 0.99
CA HIS A 7 27.06 -7.11 0.51
C HIS A 7 26.89 -8.16 1.64
N GLY A 8 27.78 -8.18 2.64
CA GLY A 8 27.70 -9.13 3.76
C GLY A 8 26.52 -8.88 4.70
N ASP A 9 26.09 -7.63 4.83
CA ASP A 9 24.96 -7.23 5.69
C ASP A 9 23.61 -7.42 4.96
N VAL A 10 23.59 -7.31 3.63
CA VAL A 10 22.43 -7.64 2.78
C VAL A 10 22.06 -9.12 2.94
N LYS A 11 23.00 -10.05 2.73
CA LYS A 11 22.72 -11.49 2.80
C LYS A 11 22.14 -11.93 4.15
N LYS A 12 22.66 -11.39 5.25
CA LYS A 12 22.14 -11.63 6.60
C LYS A 12 20.74 -11.06 6.78
N SER A 13 20.49 -9.86 6.25
CA SER A 13 19.15 -9.24 6.31
C SER A 13 18.13 -10.02 5.49
N THR A 14 18.50 -10.46 4.28
CA THR A 14 17.66 -11.33 3.44
C THR A 14 17.21 -12.58 4.19
N GLN A 15 18.13 -13.27 4.87
CA GLN A 15 17.78 -14.44 5.69
C GLN A 15 16.77 -14.09 6.80
N LYS A 16 16.94 -12.94 7.46
CA LYS A 16 16.03 -12.50 8.52
C LYS A 16 14.65 -12.09 7.99
N VAL A 17 14.55 -11.56 6.77
CA VAL A 17 13.25 -11.28 6.12
C VAL A 17 12.47 -12.58 5.90
N LEU A 18 13.18 -13.64 5.51
CA LEU A 18 12.57 -14.93 5.19
C LEU A 18 12.31 -15.80 6.42
N ASP A 19 12.98 -15.56 7.56
CA ASP A 19 12.86 -16.34 8.78
C ASP A 19 11.48 -16.19 9.45
N PRO A 20 10.63 -17.23 9.47
CA PRO A 20 9.31 -17.17 10.09
C PRO A 20 9.36 -17.07 11.62
N LYS A 21 10.52 -17.31 12.24
CA LYS A 21 10.70 -17.16 13.70
C LYS A 21 10.86 -15.70 14.11
N LYS A 22 11.10 -14.79 13.15
CA LYS A 22 11.17 -13.35 13.41
C LYS A 22 9.78 -12.74 13.35
N ASP A 23 9.52 -11.81 14.27
CA ASP A 23 8.30 -11.01 14.23
C ASP A 23 8.24 -10.16 12.95
N VAL A 24 7.03 -9.83 12.54
CA VAL A 24 6.76 -9.20 11.24
C VAL A 24 7.38 -7.80 11.15
N LEU A 25 7.46 -7.06 12.26
CA LEU A 25 8.08 -5.73 12.29
C LEU A 25 9.60 -5.82 12.11
N THR A 26 10.26 -6.79 12.76
CA THR A 26 11.68 -7.06 12.54
C THR A 26 11.96 -7.45 11.10
N ARG A 27 11.09 -8.27 10.50
CA ARG A 27 11.19 -8.66 9.08
C ARG A 27 11.04 -7.44 8.16
N LEU A 28 10.12 -6.52 8.46
CA LEU A 28 9.96 -5.25 7.73
C LEU A 28 11.23 -4.38 7.79
N LYS A 29 11.82 -4.24 8.98
CA LYS A 29 13.08 -3.48 9.17
C LYS A 29 14.22 -4.07 8.35
N HIS A 30 14.36 -5.39 8.34
CA HIS A 30 15.37 -6.06 7.51
C HIS A 30 15.07 -5.97 6.02
N LEU A 31 13.81 -5.99 5.62
CA LEU A 31 13.41 -5.81 4.22
C LEU A 31 13.80 -4.42 3.71
N ARG A 32 13.61 -3.38 4.54
CA ARG A 32 14.09 -2.03 4.24
C ARG A 32 15.60 -1.99 4.01
N ILE A 33 16.38 -2.63 4.90
CA ILE A 33 17.83 -2.74 4.74
C ILE A 33 18.20 -3.42 3.43
N VAL A 34 17.52 -4.51 3.07
CA VAL A 34 17.76 -5.22 1.79
C VAL A 34 17.49 -4.30 0.60
N ILE A 35 16.36 -3.57 0.61
CA ILE A 35 15.99 -2.64 -0.47
C ILE A 35 17.01 -1.51 -0.63
N GLU A 36 17.50 -0.95 0.47
CA GLU A 36 18.40 0.21 0.46
C GLU A 36 19.85 -0.15 0.08
N ASN A 37 20.25 -1.43 0.21
CA ASN A 37 21.65 -1.84 0.09
C ASN A 37 21.93 -2.93 -0.96
N ALA A 38 20.91 -3.63 -1.46
CA ALA A 38 21.10 -4.64 -2.50
C ALA A 38 21.27 -4.01 -3.89
N GLU A 39 22.04 -4.68 -4.74
CA GLU A 39 22.15 -4.30 -6.16
C GLU A 39 20.79 -4.43 -6.86
N PRO A 40 20.45 -3.55 -7.83
CA PRO A 40 19.13 -3.55 -8.46
C PRO A 40 18.70 -4.90 -9.07
N SER A 41 19.64 -5.64 -9.68
CA SER A 41 19.38 -6.97 -10.26
C SER A 41 19.10 -8.02 -9.20
N GLU A 42 19.90 -8.05 -8.12
CA GLU A 42 19.71 -8.95 -6.98
C GLU A 42 18.39 -8.64 -6.26
N LEU A 43 18.06 -7.36 -6.11
CA LEU A 43 16.83 -6.91 -5.47
C LEU A 43 15.60 -7.33 -6.29
N LYS A 44 15.62 -7.15 -7.61
CA LYS A 44 14.54 -7.59 -8.50
C LYS A 44 14.34 -9.10 -8.39
N GLN A 45 15.43 -9.87 -8.47
CA GLN A 45 15.39 -11.33 -8.33
C GLN A 45 14.83 -11.75 -6.95
N PHE A 46 15.24 -11.07 -5.88
CA PHE A 46 14.73 -11.34 -4.54
C PHE A 46 13.22 -11.12 -4.43
N PHE A 47 12.70 -10.02 -5.00
CA PHE A 47 11.27 -9.74 -5.06
C PHE A 47 10.53 -10.78 -5.91
N ASP A 48 11.05 -11.13 -7.08
CA ASP A 48 10.41 -12.10 -7.98
C ASP A 48 10.31 -13.51 -7.40
N LEU A 49 11.28 -13.91 -6.56
CA LEU A 49 11.28 -15.21 -5.89
C LEU A 49 10.42 -15.22 -4.62
N ASN A 50 10.30 -14.10 -3.91
CA ASN A 50 9.72 -14.03 -2.57
C ASN A 50 8.48 -13.12 -2.48
N TYR A 51 7.85 -12.80 -3.61
CA TYR A 51 6.75 -11.82 -3.73
C TYR A 51 5.63 -12.03 -2.70
N SER A 52 5.14 -13.27 -2.52
CA SER A 52 4.08 -13.57 -1.55
C SER A 52 4.52 -13.29 -0.11
N HIS A 53 5.75 -13.64 0.25
CA HIS A 53 6.28 -13.46 1.60
C HIS A 53 6.55 -11.99 1.92
N ILE A 54 7.07 -11.25 0.95
CA ILE A 54 7.27 -9.80 1.03
C ILE A 54 5.93 -9.09 1.20
N TYR A 55 4.92 -9.47 0.40
CA TYR A 55 3.58 -8.90 0.51
C TYR A 55 2.95 -9.20 1.88
N TYR A 56 3.09 -10.42 2.39
CA TYR A 56 2.63 -10.78 3.73
C TYR A 56 3.28 -9.89 4.81
N VAL A 57 4.61 -9.72 4.78
CA VAL A 57 5.31 -8.84 5.74
C VAL A 57 4.77 -7.41 5.68
N PHE A 58 4.58 -6.88 4.48
CA PHE A 58 3.99 -5.56 4.28
C PHE A 58 2.56 -5.48 4.84
N PHE A 59 1.70 -6.42 4.46
CA PHE A 59 0.28 -6.42 4.77
C PHE A 59 0.02 -6.50 6.28
N GLU A 60 0.68 -7.42 6.98
CA GLU A 60 0.53 -7.60 8.43
C GLU A 60 0.96 -6.35 9.20
N ASN A 61 2.07 -5.71 8.81
CA ASN A 61 2.49 -4.44 9.41
C ASN A 61 1.49 -3.32 9.10
N PHE A 62 0.93 -3.28 7.89
CA PHE A 62 -0.08 -2.29 7.52
C PHE A 62 -1.36 -2.43 8.36
N VAL A 63 -1.87 -3.65 8.55
CA VAL A 63 -3.03 -3.91 9.41
C VAL A 63 -2.74 -3.52 10.86
N THR A 64 -1.56 -3.86 11.37
CA THR A 64 -1.15 -3.53 12.74
C THR A 64 -1.07 -2.01 12.96
N ILE A 65 -0.48 -1.26 12.03
CA ILE A 65 -0.36 0.19 12.16
C ILE A 65 -1.70 0.89 11.97
N GLU A 66 -2.59 0.37 11.11
CA GLU A 66 -3.95 0.89 10.93
C GLU A 66 -4.72 0.87 12.26
N VAL A 67 -4.74 -0.27 12.95
CA VAL A 67 -5.42 -0.41 14.25
C VAL A 67 -4.80 0.54 15.29
N SER A 68 -3.46 0.63 15.30
CA SER A 68 -2.73 1.47 16.25
C SER A 68 -3.02 2.97 16.08
N LEU A 69 -3.11 3.44 14.82
CA LEU A 69 -3.37 4.84 14.51
C LEU A 69 -4.80 5.27 14.83
N LYS A 70 -5.77 4.35 14.76
CA LYS A 70 -7.17 4.59 15.14
C LYS A 70 -7.35 4.92 16.63
N GLN A 71 -6.47 4.42 17.50
CA GLN A 71 -6.58 4.61 18.95
C GLN A 71 -5.92 5.92 19.43
N LYS A 72 -4.67 6.21 19.01
CA LYS A 72 -4.00 7.51 19.18
C LYS A 72 -2.66 7.54 18.43
N GLY A 73 -2.55 8.34 17.38
CA GLY A 73 -1.34 8.40 16.53
C GLY A 73 -0.14 9.10 17.17
N HIS A 74 0.85 8.35 17.66
CA HIS A 74 2.14 8.84 18.17
C HIS A 74 3.15 9.13 17.05
N LYS A 75 4.19 9.94 17.34
CA LYS A 75 5.26 10.27 16.37
C LYS A 75 5.94 9.01 15.80
N SER A 76 6.26 8.04 16.66
CA SER A 76 6.87 6.76 16.25
C SER A 76 6.00 5.97 15.28
N GLN A 77 4.68 5.93 15.49
CA GLN A 77 3.75 5.24 14.60
C GLN A 77 3.67 5.90 13.21
N ARG A 78 3.87 7.22 13.13
CA ARG A 78 3.95 7.92 11.85
C ARG A 78 5.22 7.56 11.07
N GLU A 79 6.35 7.44 11.77
CA GLU A 79 7.62 6.98 11.17
C GLU A 79 7.55 5.51 10.74
N GLU A 80 6.82 4.69 11.49
CA GLU A 80 6.52 3.31 11.14
C GLU A 80 5.62 3.21 9.90
N LEU A 81 4.55 4.00 9.84
CA LEU A 81 3.71 4.09 8.64
C LEU A 81 4.51 4.55 7.42
N ASP A 82 5.35 5.58 7.54
CA ASP A 82 6.22 6.05 6.46
C ASP A 82 7.14 4.90 5.97
N SER A 83 7.64 4.06 6.89
CA SER A 83 8.44 2.88 6.54
C SER A 83 7.62 1.79 5.83
N ILE A 84 6.38 1.54 6.26
CA ILE A 84 5.48 0.59 5.62
C ILE A 84 5.13 1.04 4.19
N LEU A 85 4.81 2.32 4.01
CA LEU A 85 4.49 2.89 2.69
C LEU A 85 5.69 2.87 1.74
N PHE A 86 6.91 3.04 2.26
CA PHE A 86 8.13 2.84 1.48
C PHE A 86 8.24 1.41 0.93
N ILE A 87 7.94 0.39 1.76
CA ILE A 87 7.94 -1.00 1.27
C ILE A 87 6.84 -1.21 0.23
N PHE A 88 5.65 -0.63 0.44
CA PHE A 88 4.55 -0.74 -0.50
C PHE A 88 4.89 -0.16 -1.87
N GLU A 89 5.51 1.02 -1.91
CA GLU A 89 6.03 1.61 -3.15
C GLU A 89 6.94 0.62 -3.89
N LYS A 90 7.84 -0.05 -3.17
CA LYS A 90 8.81 -0.98 -3.78
C LYS A 90 8.13 -2.24 -4.31
N ILE A 91 7.07 -2.72 -3.65
CA ILE A 91 6.21 -3.78 -4.18
C ILE A 91 5.60 -3.35 -5.53
N LEU A 92 5.03 -2.14 -5.60
CA LEU A 92 4.41 -1.62 -6.82
C LEU A 92 5.44 -1.42 -7.97
N GLN A 93 6.67 -1.01 -7.63
CA GLN A 93 7.75 -0.76 -8.59
C GLN A 93 8.44 -2.05 -9.09
N LEU A 94 8.61 -3.05 -8.22
CA LEU A 94 9.42 -4.24 -8.52
C LEU A 94 8.60 -5.46 -8.96
N LEU A 95 7.27 -5.44 -8.77
CA LEU A 95 6.37 -6.53 -9.17
C LEU A 95 5.27 -6.11 -10.18
N PRO A 96 5.55 -5.28 -11.19
CA PRO A 96 4.51 -4.79 -12.09
C PRO A 96 3.86 -5.91 -12.91
N GLU A 97 4.61 -6.92 -13.36
CA GLU A 97 4.07 -8.02 -14.18
C GLU A 97 3.08 -8.89 -13.39
N ARG A 98 3.33 -9.07 -12.08
CA ARG A 98 2.43 -9.80 -11.18
C ARG A 98 1.15 -9.02 -10.95
N ILE A 99 1.29 -7.72 -10.67
CA ILE A 99 0.15 -6.81 -10.45
C ILE A 99 -0.73 -6.73 -11.71
N GLN A 100 -0.11 -6.63 -12.88
CA GLN A 100 -0.79 -6.69 -14.18
C GLN A 100 -1.59 -7.98 -14.33
N SER A 101 -1.00 -9.11 -13.90
CA SER A 101 -1.65 -10.43 -13.82
C SER A 101 -2.64 -10.58 -12.66
N ARG A 102 -3.14 -9.46 -12.09
CA ARG A 102 -4.12 -9.37 -11.00
C ARG A 102 -3.68 -9.98 -9.67
N TRP A 103 -2.39 -10.23 -9.45
CA TRP A 103 -1.90 -10.64 -8.15
C TRP A 103 -2.14 -9.57 -7.09
N GLN A 104 -2.78 -9.95 -5.99
CA GLN A 104 -3.16 -9.06 -4.87
C GLN A 104 -4.02 -7.84 -5.27
N PHE A 105 -4.68 -7.88 -6.44
CA PHE A 105 -5.42 -6.74 -7.01
C PHE A 105 -6.41 -6.10 -6.01
N HIS A 106 -7.27 -6.92 -5.40
CA HIS A 106 -8.27 -6.45 -4.45
C HIS A 106 -7.64 -5.90 -3.15
N SER A 107 -6.60 -6.58 -2.64
CA SER A 107 -5.92 -6.17 -1.40
C SER A 107 -5.19 -4.83 -1.60
N ILE A 108 -4.47 -4.67 -2.70
CA ILE A 108 -3.81 -3.42 -3.10
C ILE A 108 -4.85 -2.31 -3.25
N GLY A 109 -5.97 -2.58 -3.94
CA GLY A 109 -7.06 -1.62 -4.11
C GLY A 109 -7.65 -1.15 -2.79
N LEU A 110 -7.87 -2.07 -1.83
CA LEU A 110 -8.39 -1.75 -0.51
C LEU A 110 -7.44 -0.85 0.28
N ILE A 111 -6.14 -1.16 0.29
CA ILE A 111 -5.12 -0.34 0.95
C ILE A 111 -5.07 1.07 0.34
N LEU A 112 -5.11 1.18 -0.99
CA LEU A 112 -5.12 2.47 -1.67
C LEU A 112 -6.37 3.29 -1.33
N LYS A 113 -7.55 2.66 -1.27
CA LYS A 113 -8.77 3.31 -0.80
C LYS A 113 -8.63 3.82 0.64
N LYS A 114 -8.04 3.03 1.55
CA LYS A 114 -7.73 3.45 2.94
C LYS A 114 -6.80 4.68 2.97
N LEU A 115 -5.79 4.74 2.10
CA LEU A 115 -4.87 5.88 2.01
C LEU A 115 -5.53 7.13 1.40
N LEU A 116 -6.41 6.94 0.41
CA LEU A 116 -7.10 8.02 -0.30
C LEU A 116 -8.33 8.56 0.44
N HIS A 117 -8.74 7.94 1.54
CA HIS A 117 -9.90 8.35 2.32
C HIS A 117 -9.87 9.86 2.64
N THR A 118 -10.98 10.56 2.40
CA THR A 118 -11.10 12.03 2.50
C THR A 118 -10.79 12.56 3.91
N GLY A 119 -11.13 11.77 4.92
CA GLY A 119 -10.80 12.01 6.32
C GLY A 119 -9.31 11.86 6.70
N ASN A 120 -8.41 11.50 5.77
CA ASN A 120 -6.98 11.48 6.05
C ASN A 120 -6.35 12.88 5.94
N SER A 121 -5.28 13.08 6.71
CA SER A 121 -4.39 14.23 6.58
C SER A 121 -3.88 14.38 5.14
N LEU A 122 -3.60 15.61 4.72
CA LEU A 122 -3.11 15.90 3.37
C LEU A 122 -1.80 15.16 3.04
N LYS A 123 -0.93 14.93 4.04
CA LYS A 123 0.31 14.15 3.84
C LYS A 123 -0.01 12.72 3.37
N ILE A 124 -0.91 12.04 4.08
CA ILE A 124 -1.31 10.66 3.74
C ILE A 124 -2.05 10.61 2.40
N ARG A 125 -2.95 11.56 2.12
CA ARG A 125 -3.67 11.58 0.84
C ARG A 125 -2.75 11.80 -0.35
N ARG A 126 -1.77 12.72 -0.24
CA ARG A 126 -0.76 12.94 -1.30
C ARG A 126 0.04 11.67 -1.58
N GLU A 127 0.43 10.96 -0.52
CA GLU A 127 1.14 9.70 -0.65
C GLU A 127 0.27 8.61 -1.25
N GLY A 128 -1.01 8.53 -0.85
CA GLY A 128 -2.01 7.66 -1.45
C GLY A 128 -2.18 7.90 -2.96
N VAL A 129 -2.21 9.16 -3.40
CA VAL A 129 -2.27 9.51 -4.84
C VAL A 129 -1.02 9.01 -5.55
N ARG A 130 0.17 9.25 -4.99
CA ARG A 130 1.44 8.82 -5.60
C ARG A 130 1.50 7.30 -5.76
N LEU A 131 1.14 6.56 -4.73
CA LEU A 131 1.08 5.08 -4.74
C LEU A 131 -0.01 4.56 -5.70
N PHE A 132 -1.16 5.24 -5.75
CA PHE A 132 -2.22 4.91 -6.71
C PHE A 132 -1.76 5.04 -8.16
N LEU A 133 -0.98 6.08 -8.48
CA LEU A 133 -0.42 6.24 -9.83
C LEU A 133 0.60 5.15 -10.18
N LEU A 134 1.42 4.70 -9.22
CA LEU A 134 2.30 3.54 -9.42
C LEU A 134 1.50 2.26 -9.69
N TRP A 135 0.39 2.06 -8.96
CA TRP A 135 -0.50 0.93 -9.22
C TRP A 135 -1.16 1.00 -10.60
N MET A 136 -1.65 2.17 -11.02
CA MET A 136 -2.19 2.40 -12.37
C MET A 136 -1.13 2.12 -13.45
N GLN A 137 0.10 2.56 -13.24
CA GLN A 137 1.22 2.28 -14.15
C GLN A 137 1.50 0.78 -14.27
N ALA A 138 1.43 0.02 -13.16
CA ALA A 138 1.59 -1.43 -13.17
C ALA A 138 0.41 -2.16 -13.85
N LEU A 139 -0.81 -1.66 -13.69
CA LEU A 139 -2.00 -2.25 -14.32
C LEU A 139 -2.06 -2.03 -15.84
N GLN A 140 -1.57 -0.88 -16.33
CA GLN A 140 -1.63 -0.52 -17.74
C GLN A 140 -3.07 -0.66 -18.30
N SER A 141 -3.24 -1.35 -19.43
CA SER A 141 -4.54 -1.61 -20.08
C SER A 141 -5.46 -2.58 -19.30
N HIS A 142 -4.99 -3.17 -18.19
CA HIS A 142 -5.79 -4.07 -17.35
C HIS A 142 -6.54 -3.34 -16.23
N ALA A 143 -6.40 -2.02 -16.11
CA ALA A 143 -7.19 -1.22 -15.18
C ALA A 143 -8.68 -1.28 -15.53
N GLU A 144 -9.53 -1.49 -14.53
CA GLU A 144 -10.98 -1.53 -14.75
C GLU A 144 -11.60 -0.16 -14.58
N ARG A 145 -12.89 -0.08 -14.92
CA ARG A 145 -13.68 1.13 -14.82
C ARG A 145 -13.58 1.78 -13.43
N GLU A 146 -13.58 0.99 -12.37
CA GLU A 146 -13.46 1.52 -11.01
C GLU A 146 -12.16 2.31 -10.80
N GLN A 147 -11.02 1.76 -11.22
CA GLN A 147 -9.72 2.43 -11.08
C GLN A 147 -9.65 3.67 -11.96
N LEU A 148 -10.22 3.63 -13.16
CA LEU A 148 -10.34 4.80 -14.04
C LEU A 148 -11.22 5.90 -13.42
N CYS A 149 -12.33 5.53 -12.77
CA CYS A 149 -13.16 6.47 -12.04
C CYS A 149 -12.42 7.08 -10.85
N MET A 150 -11.72 6.27 -10.07
CA MET A 150 -10.88 6.77 -8.97
C MET A 150 -9.83 7.75 -9.50
N PHE A 151 -9.14 7.41 -10.59
CA PHE A 151 -8.17 8.29 -11.23
C PHE A 151 -8.77 9.65 -11.62
N ALA A 152 -9.94 9.65 -12.27
CA ALA A 152 -10.64 10.89 -12.62
C ALA A 152 -10.97 11.75 -11.38
N CYS A 153 -11.41 11.12 -10.29
CA CYS A 153 -11.71 11.82 -9.02
C CYS A 153 -10.47 12.41 -8.33
N LEU A 154 -9.25 11.93 -8.64
CA LEU A 154 -8.01 12.43 -8.04
C LEU A 154 -7.42 13.63 -8.79
N ILE A 155 -7.87 13.92 -10.01
CA ILE A 155 -7.39 15.05 -10.81
C ILE A 155 -8.22 16.30 -10.50
N PRO A 156 -7.61 17.38 -9.98
CA PRO A 156 -8.34 18.63 -9.75
C PRO A 156 -8.96 19.17 -11.04
N GLY A 157 -10.25 19.50 -10.99
CA GLY A 157 -10.99 20.07 -12.13
C GLY A 157 -11.57 19.05 -13.11
N PHE A 158 -11.32 17.75 -12.94
CA PHE A 158 -12.02 16.73 -13.72
C PHE A 158 -13.47 16.59 -13.26
N PRO A 159 -14.44 16.40 -14.19
CA PRO A 159 -15.82 16.13 -13.82
C PRO A 159 -15.93 14.77 -13.13
N ALA A 160 -16.88 14.66 -12.20
CA ALA A 160 -17.15 13.40 -11.53
C ALA A 160 -17.54 12.32 -12.57
N PRO A 161 -16.86 11.16 -12.60
CA PRO A 161 -17.15 10.12 -13.56
C PRO A 161 -18.56 9.57 -13.36
N LEU A 162 -19.28 9.41 -14.47
CA LEU A 162 -20.62 8.82 -14.46
C LEU A 162 -20.52 7.30 -14.39
N CYS A 163 -21.14 6.70 -13.38
CA CYS A 163 -21.33 5.27 -13.25
C CYS A 163 -22.83 4.95 -13.27
N HIS A 164 -23.31 4.23 -14.29
CA HIS A 164 -24.74 3.96 -14.49
C HIS A 164 -25.63 5.23 -14.41
N GLY A 165 -25.16 6.34 -14.99
CA GLY A 165 -25.89 7.62 -15.00
C GLY A 165 -25.79 8.44 -13.72
N THR A 166 -25.15 7.92 -12.66
CA THR A 166 -24.94 8.68 -11.41
C THR A 166 -23.49 9.16 -11.31
N PRO A 167 -23.25 10.45 -10.97
CA PRO A 167 -21.91 10.94 -10.67
C PRO A 167 -21.34 10.20 -9.45
N ARG A 168 -20.17 9.59 -9.59
CA ARG A 168 -19.44 9.00 -8.45
C ARG A 168 -18.33 9.93 -7.99
N THR A 169 -18.36 10.28 -6.71
CA THR A 169 -17.25 10.97 -6.03
C THR A 169 -16.23 9.95 -5.52
N LEU A 170 -15.03 10.41 -5.16
CA LEU A 170 -14.03 9.55 -4.53
C LEU A 170 -14.59 8.87 -3.27
N ASP A 171 -15.40 9.58 -2.50
CA ASP A 171 -16.04 9.09 -1.28
C ASP A 171 -16.94 7.88 -1.57
N THR A 172 -17.82 7.97 -2.58
CA THR A 172 -18.70 6.87 -3.00
C THR A 172 -17.98 5.67 -3.62
N LEU A 173 -16.73 5.83 -4.06
CA LEU A 173 -15.89 4.75 -4.57
C LEU A 173 -15.12 4.04 -3.45
N ILE A 174 -14.75 4.80 -2.42
CA ILE A 174 -14.09 4.29 -1.21
C ILE A 174 -15.11 3.57 -0.34
N ASN A 175 -16.25 4.21 -0.06
CA ASN A 175 -17.36 3.68 0.73
C ASN A 175 -18.62 3.62 -0.15
N PRO A 176 -18.82 2.53 -0.92
CA PRO A 176 -20.05 2.38 -1.70
C PRO A 176 -21.26 2.36 -0.76
N PRO A 177 -22.33 3.11 -1.04
CA PRO A 177 -23.54 3.08 -0.22
C PRO A 177 -24.10 1.66 -0.19
N LEU A 178 -24.38 1.17 1.02
CA LEU A 178 -24.92 -0.17 1.24
C LEU A 178 -26.25 -0.32 0.49
N SER A 179 -26.29 -1.17 -0.53
CA SER A 179 -27.57 -1.64 -1.07
C SER A 179 -28.16 -2.58 -0.02
N LEU A 180 -29.29 -2.21 0.59
CA LEU A 180 -29.99 -2.98 1.63
C LEU A 180 -30.63 -4.30 1.12
N THR A 181 -30.14 -4.82 0.00
CA THR A 181 -30.58 -6.06 -0.63
C THR A 181 -29.40 -7.01 -0.70
N GLU A 182 -29.20 -7.79 0.37
CA GLU A 182 -28.72 -9.18 0.39
C GLU A 182 -27.88 -9.48 1.63
N THR A 183 -28.24 -10.59 2.26
CA THR A 183 -27.69 -11.19 3.46
C THR A 183 -26.28 -11.74 3.23
N GLN A 184 -25.30 -10.89 2.90
CA GLN A 184 -23.91 -11.30 2.66
C GLN A 184 -22.93 -10.43 3.45
N VAL A 185 -21.78 -11.03 3.78
CA VAL A 185 -20.64 -10.45 4.50
C VAL A 185 -20.48 -8.96 4.19
N THR A 186 -20.76 -8.10 5.17
CA THR A 186 -20.67 -6.65 4.99
C THR A 186 -19.21 -6.25 4.77
N PRO A 187 -18.86 -5.56 3.66
CA PRO A 187 -17.54 -4.97 3.51
C PRO A 187 -17.23 -4.08 4.71
N GLU A 188 -16.08 -4.28 5.35
CA GLU A 188 -15.66 -3.40 6.44
C GLU A 188 -15.52 -1.96 5.92
N GLU A 189 -16.12 -1.02 6.63
CA GLU A 189 -16.11 0.40 6.25
C GLU A 189 -14.67 0.93 6.23
N ILE A 190 -14.31 1.62 5.14
CA ILE A 190 -12.98 2.23 5.02
C ILE A 190 -12.97 3.49 5.87
N THR A 191 -12.07 3.52 6.86
CA THR A 191 -11.92 4.60 7.83
C THR A 191 -10.58 5.31 7.64
N PRO A 192 -10.45 6.59 8.04
CA PRO A 192 -9.19 7.31 7.91
C PRO A 192 -8.10 6.70 8.81
N LEU A 193 -6.89 6.57 8.26
CA LEU A 193 -5.69 6.15 8.99
C LEU A 193 -5.19 7.23 9.93
N VAL A 194 -5.10 8.48 9.45
CA VAL A 194 -4.60 9.60 10.25
C VAL A 194 -5.47 10.83 10.00
N PRO A 195 -6.40 11.17 10.91
CA PRO A 195 -7.23 12.36 10.80
C PRO A 195 -6.39 13.67 10.74
N PRO A 196 -6.94 14.77 10.17
CA PRO A 196 -6.32 16.09 10.27
C PRO A 196 -6.20 16.51 11.75
N ALA A 197 -5.13 17.23 12.09
CA ALA A 197 -5.10 17.91 13.38
C ALA A 197 -6.18 18.99 13.38
N VAL A 198 -7.12 18.91 14.33
CA VAL A 198 -8.05 20.03 14.62
C VAL A 198 -7.18 21.19 15.07
N ARG A 199 -7.24 22.31 14.35
CA ARG A 199 -6.56 23.55 14.73
C ARG A 199 -7.26 24.18 15.92
#